data_AF-A0A8J8D8N0-F1
#
_entry.id   AF-A0A8J8D8N0-F1
#
_cell.length_a   1.000
_cell.length_b   1.000
_cell.length_c   1.000
_cell.angle_alpha   90.00
_cell.angle_beta   90.00
_cell.angle_gamma   90.00
#
_symmetry.space_group_name_H-M   'P 1'
#
loop_
_entity.id
_entity.type
_entity.pdbx_description
1 polymer ?
#
loop_
_entity_poly.entity_id
_entity_poly.type
_entity_poly.pdbx_seq_one_letter_code
_entity_poly.pdbx_strand_id
1 'polypeptide(L)'
;MAKCPLCGTALDWGELIEQMLALEDAEGLFKDRERFMATFESFVFRCPHCGEEFYGKNLPAREAEKVFALLNEFKGSIDWENRKVRLRLNSLLALDTMLENWDRKVKG
;
A
#
# COMPACT_ATOMS: atom_id res chain seq x y z
N MET A 1 7.13 -7.77 0.97
CA MET A 1 6.97 -7.39 -0.45
C MET A 1 5.71 -8.03 -0.97
N ALA A 2 4.78 -7.24 -1.51
CA ALA A 2 3.66 -7.80 -2.26
C ALA A 2 4.21 -8.54 -3.48
N LYS A 3 3.74 -9.76 -3.72
CA LYS A 3 4.02 -10.49 -4.95
C LYS A 3 2.72 -10.70 -5.68
N CYS A 4 2.76 -10.57 -7.00
CA CYS A 4 1.60 -10.89 -7.81
C CYS A 4 1.31 -12.39 -7.66
N PRO A 5 0.10 -12.80 -7.24
CA PRO A 5 -0.24 -14.21 -7.11
C PRO A 5 -0.28 -14.93 -8.46
N LEU A 6 -0.29 -14.19 -9.58
CA LEU A 6 -0.40 -14.71 -10.94
C LEU A 6 0.96 -14.86 -11.61
N CYS A 7 1.77 -13.80 -11.65
CA CYS A 7 3.09 -13.83 -12.30
C CYS A 7 4.28 -14.00 -11.35
N GLY A 8 4.08 -13.91 -10.02
CA GLY A 8 5.14 -14.01 -9.02
C GLY A 8 6.08 -12.81 -8.92
N THR A 9 5.91 -11.80 -9.80
CA THR A 9 6.70 -10.57 -9.80
C THR A 9 6.45 -9.76 -8.54
N ALA A 10 7.49 -9.10 -8.04
CA ALA A 10 7.37 -8.14 -6.94
C ALA A 10 6.49 -6.96 -7.39
N LEU A 11 5.49 -6.64 -6.58
CA LEU A 11 4.60 -5.50 -6.79
C LEU A 11 5.07 -4.34 -5.92
N ASP A 12 5.03 -3.14 -6.49
CA ASP A 12 5.29 -1.92 -5.76
C ASP A 12 4.03 -1.51 -4.99
N TRP A 13 4.13 -1.39 -3.67
CA TRP A 13 3.03 -0.95 -2.84
C TRP A 13 2.60 0.48 -3.18
N GLY A 14 3.51 1.34 -3.66
CA GLY A 14 3.17 2.69 -4.10
C GLY A 14 2.18 2.68 -5.24
N GLU A 15 2.43 1.87 -6.28
CA GLU A 15 1.49 1.73 -7.40
C GLU A 15 0.13 1.15 -6.97
N LEU A 16 0.10 0.23 -6.01
CA LEU A 16 -1.16 -0.31 -5.47
C LEU A 16 -1.94 0.79 -4.72
N ILE A 17 -1.26 1.56 -3.88
CA ILE A 17 -1.86 2.67 -3.13
C ILE A 17 -2.31 3.79 -4.08
N GLU A 18 -1.56 4.09 -5.14
CA GLU A 18 -1.97 5.04 -6.17
C GLU A 18 -3.26 4.63 -6.87
N GLN A 19 -3.46 3.33 -7.14
CA GLN A 19 -4.75 2.82 -7.64
C GLN A 19 -5.90 3.05 -6.66
N MET A 20 -5.65 2.92 -5.35
CA MET A 20 -6.66 3.23 -4.32
C MET A 20 -6.88 4.74 -4.15
N LEU A 21 -5.85 5.56 -4.32
CA LEU A 21 -5.95 7.03 -4.27
C LEU A 21 -6.76 7.62 -5.43
N ALA A 22 -6.94 6.85 -6.51
CA ALA A 22 -7.86 7.22 -7.58
C ALA A 22 -9.34 7.21 -7.15
N LEU A 23 -9.67 6.55 -6.03
CA LEU A 23 -11.02 6.57 -5.46
C LEU A 23 -11.39 7.98 -4.97
N GLU A 24 -12.64 8.40 -5.20
CA GLU A 24 -13.12 9.71 -4.76
C GLU A 24 -13.10 9.88 -3.23
N ASP A 25 -13.26 8.80 -2.46
CA ASP A 25 -13.26 8.81 -0.98
C ASP A 25 -11.90 8.44 -0.37
N ALA A 26 -10.80 8.49 -1.14
CA ALA A 26 -9.50 8.05 -0.66
C ALA A 26 -9.08 8.75 0.65
N GLU A 27 -9.34 10.06 0.80
CA GLU A 27 -8.96 10.80 2.00
C GLU A 27 -9.66 10.30 3.28
N GLY A 28 -10.93 9.88 3.17
CA GLY A 28 -11.66 9.27 4.28
C GLY A 28 -11.17 7.85 4.57
N LEU A 29 -10.87 7.11 3.51
CA LEU A 29 -10.38 5.74 3.57
C LEU A 29 -9.00 5.62 4.22
N PHE A 30 -8.06 6.51 3.90
CA PHE A 30 -6.72 6.54 4.50
C PHE A 30 -6.68 7.10 5.93
N LYS A 31 -7.80 7.63 6.44
CA LYS A 31 -7.93 8.03 7.86
C LYS A 31 -8.44 6.89 8.74
N ASP A 32 -9.09 5.90 8.15
CA ASP A 32 -9.75 4.82 8.87
C ASP A 32 -9.13 3.46 8.51
N ARG A 33 -8.45 2.85 9.48
CA ARG A 33 -7.71 1.59 9.27
C ARG A 33 -8.64 0.46 8.87
N GLU A 34 -9.80 0.33 9.50
CA GLU A 34 -10.74 -0.77 9.23
C GLU A 34 -11.33 -0.64 7.83
N ARG A 35 -11.76 0.57 7.44
CA ARG A 35 -12.20 0.84 6.07
C ARG A 35 -11.10 0.59 5.06
N PHE A 36 -9.88 1.06 5.32
CA PHE A 36 -8.75 0.83 4.43
C PHE A 36 -8.54 -0.67 4.19
N MET A 37 -8.48 -1.46 5.26
CA MET A 37 -8.28 -2.90 5.16
C MET A 37 -9.44 -3.62 4.46
N ALA A 38 -10.68 -3.30 4.84
CA ALA A 38 -11.86 -3.91 4.23
C ALA A 38 -11.98 -3.60 2.73
N THR A 39 -11.72 -2.33 2.36
CA THR A 39 -11.67 -1.95 0.95
C THR A 39 -10.49 -2.63 0.28
N PHE A 40 -9.28 -2.59 0.85
CA PHE A 40 -8.09 -3.24 0.29
C PHE A 40 -8.34 -4.71 -0.03
N GLU A 41 -8.92 -5.47 0.90
CA GLU A 41 -9.22 -6.89 0.70
C GLU A 41 -10.22 -7.15 -0.44
N SER A 42 -11.23 -6.28 -0.57
CA SER A 42 -12.22 -6.34 -1.64
C SER A 42 -11.79 -5.62 -2.93
N PHE A 43 -10.71 -4.85 -2.90
CA PHE A 43 -10.24 -4.06 -4.02
C PHE A 43 -9.56 -4.98 -5.03
N VAL A 44 -9.86 -4.74 -6.29
CA VAL A 44 -9.25 -5.44 -7.41
C VAL A 44 -8.07 -4.59 -7.85
N PHE A 45 -6.87 -5.09 -7.57
CA PHE A 45 -5.63 -4.49 -8.01
C PHE A 45 -5.27 -5.03 -9.38
N ARG A 46 -4.74 -4.15 -10.22
CA ARG A 46 -4.16 -4.55 -11.50
C ARG A 46 -2.65 -4.63 -11.37
N CYS A 47 -2.08 -5.76 -11.78
CA CYS A 47 -0.63 -5.91 -11.85
C CYS A 47 -0.10 -5.07 -13.04
N PRO A 48 0.82 -4.11 -12.82
CA PRO A 48 1.41 -3.33 -13.91
C PRO A 48 2.34 -4.18 -14.81
N HIS A 49 2.81 -5.33 -14.32
CA HIS A 49 3.73 -6.21 -15.07
C HIS A 49 3.02 -7.18 -16.01
N CYS A 50 2.04 -7.95 -15.51
CA CYS A 50 1.30 -8.91 -16.34
C CYS A 50 -0.04 -8.34 -16.86
N GLY A 51 -0.49 -7.19 -16.35
CA GLY A 51 -1.76 -6.57 -16.73
C GLY A 51 -3.00 -7.22 -16.13
N GLU A 52 -2.80 -8.26 -15.31
CA GLU A 52 -3.83 -9.13 -14.76
C GLU A 52 -4.40 -8.58 -13.45
N GLU A 53 -5.68 -8.84 -13.21
CA GLU A 53 -6.43 -8.32 -12.07
C GLU A 53 -6.50 -9.35 -10.94
N PHE A 54 -6.20 -8.93 -9.71
CA PHE A 54 -6.22 -9.79 -8.54
C PHE A 54 -6.77 -9.06 -7.32
N TYR A 55 -7.41 -9.81 -6.42
CA TYR A 55 -7.95 -9.26 -5.19
C TYR A 55 -6.85 -8.99 -4.15
N GLY A 56 -6.95 -7.86 -3.45
CA GLY A 56 -6.05 -7.53 -2.33
C GLY A 56 -6.10 -8.53 -1.19
N LYS A 57 -7.17 -9.32 -1.04
CA LYS A 57 -7.21 -10.46 -0.10
C LYS A 57 -6.09 -11.49 -0.31
N ASN A 58 -5.55 -11.58 -1.54
CA ASN A 58 -4.43 -12.47 -1.86
C ASN A 58 -3.07 -11.86 -1.50
N LEU A 59 -3.03 -10.58 -1.12
CA LEU A 59 -1.84 -9.91 -0.64
C LEU A 59 -1.72 -10.03 0.90
N PRO A 60 -0.51 -9.94 1.44
CA PRO A 60 -0.30 -10.02 2.89
C PRO A 60 -0.92 -8.82 3.61
N ALA A 61 -2.02 -9.06 4.34
CA ALA A 61 -2.73 -8.06 5.15
C ALA A 61 -1.81 -7.30 6.13
N ARG A 62 -0.83 -8.00 6.72
CA ARG A 62 0.17 -7.39 7.61
C ARG A 62 1.01 -6.31 6.91
N GLU A 63 1.28 -6.45 5.62
CA GLU A 63 2.01 -5.42 4.88
C GLU A 63 1.09 -4.24 4.55
N ALA A 64 -0.17 -4.50 4.20
CA ALA A 64 -1.17 -3.45 3.96
C ALA A 64 -1.38 -2.57 5.21
N GLU A 65 -1.48 -3.16 6.40
CA GLU A 65 -1.56 -2.41 7.66
C GLU A 65 -0.33 -1.54 7.91
N LYS A 66 0.87 -2.05 7.61
CA LYS A 66 2.12 -1.28 7.76
C LYS A 66 2.17 -0.11 6.78
N VAL A 67 1.78 -0.33 5.53
CA VAL A 67 1.70 0.73 4.51
C VAL A 67 0.72 1.81 4.96
N PHE A 68 -0.47 1.44 5.44
CA PHE A 68 -1.42 2.38 6.01
C PHE A 68 -0.81 3.19 7.17
N ALA A 69 -0.16 2.52 8.12
CA ALA A 69 0.46 3.19 9.26
C ALA A 69 1.55 4.19 8.82
N LEU A 70 2.36 3.85 7.82
CA LEU A 70 3.38 4.74 7.27
C LEU A 70 2.78 5.96 6.58
N LEU A 71 1.74 5.77 5.77
CA LEU A 71 1.03 6.85 5.10
C LEU A 71 0.40 7.82 6.13
N ASN A 72 -0.12 7.29 7.24
CA ASN A 72 -0.70 8.09 8.31
C ASN A 72 0.35 8.77 9.21
N GLU A 73 1.48 8.10 9.50
CA GLU A 73 2.61 8.67 10.28
C GLU A 73 3.26 9.83 9.51
N PHE A 74 3.36 9.71 8.18
CA PHE A 74 3.90 10.75 7.32
C PHE A 74 2.80 11.49 6.56
N LYS A 75 2.19 12.49 7.21
CA LYS A 75 1.17 13.40 6.64
C LYS A 75 1.55 14.17 5.36
N GLY A 76 2.78 14.05 4.85
CA GLY A 76 3.27 14.65 3.59
C GLY A 76 3.63 13.64 2.50
N SER A 77 3.31 12.37 2.69
CA SER A 77 3.68 11.27 1.77
C SER A 77 2.78 11.16 0.55
N ILE A 78 1.54 11.61 0.70
CA ILE A 78 0.51 11.56 -0.32
C ILE A 78 0.28 12.99 -0.78
N ASP A 79 0.47 13.21 -2.07
CA ASP A 79 0.07 14.43 -2.75
C ASP A 79 -1.40 14.28 -3.11
N TRP A 80 -2.27 14.80 -2.23
CA TRP A 80 -3.72 14.77 -2.41
C TRP A 80 -4.20 15.60 -3.60
N GLU A 81 -3.43 16.62 -3.99
CA GLU A 81 -3.72 17.50 -5.12
C GLU A 81 -3.55 16.78 -6.47
N ASN A 82 -2.52 15.95 -6.59
CA ASN A 82 -2.22 15.16 -7.79
C ASN A 82 -2.67 13.70 -7.68
N ARG A 83 -3.28 13.30 -6.56
CA ARG A 83 -3.59 11.90 -6.19
C ARG A 83 -2.41 10.96 -6.40
N LYS A 84 -1.20 11.43 -6.06
CA LYS A 84 0.05 10.70 -6.24
C LYS A 84 0.71 10.42 -4.92
N VAL A 85 1.28 9.23 -4.77
CA VAL A 85 2.15 8.94 -3.64
C VAL A 85 3.51 9.59 -3.93
N ARG A 86 3.84 10.69 -3.23
CA ARG A 86 5.17 11.32 -3.32
C ARG A 86 6.23 10.56 -2.53
N LEU A 87 5.81 9.66 -1.65
CA LEU A 87 6.73 8.73 -1.01
C LEU A 87 7.40 7.93 -2.14
N ARG A 88 8.69 8.13 -2.36
CA ARG A 88 9.46 7.25 -3.25
C ARG A 88 9.55 5.87 -2.58
N LEU A 89 8.50 5.06 -2.71
CA LEU A 89 8.53 3.63 -2.33
C LEU A 89 9.59 2.84 -3.13
N ASN A 90 10.10 3.45 -4.20
CA ASN A 90 11.07 2.92 -5.14
C ASN A 90 12.44 2.54 -4.56
N SER A 91 12.74 2.87 -3.30
CA SER A 91 13.94 2.33 -2.66
C SER A 91 13.58 1.04 -1.95
N LEU A 92 13.75 -0.09 -2.65
CA LEU A 92 13.76 -1.45 -2.09
C LEU A 92 14.45 -1.53 -0.72
N LEU A 93 15.49 -0.73 -0.46
CA LEU A 93 16.16 -0.62 0.84
C LEU A 93 15.38 0.18 1.90
N ALA A 94 14.69 1.25 1.50
CA ALA A 94 13.98 2.12 2.44
C ALA A 94 12.73 1.43 2.98
N LEU A 95 11.99 0.69 2.14
CA LEU A 95 10.83 -0.06 2.60
C LEU A 95 11.25 -1.20 3.55
N ASP A 96 12.29 -1.97 3.22
CA ASP A 96 12.78 -3.07 4.04
C ASP A 96 13.32 -2.57 5.40
N THR A 97 14.16 -1.53 5.38
CA THR A 97 14.69 -0.90 6.60
C THR A 97 13.60 -0.23 7.43
N MET A 98 12.57 0.35 6.82
CA MET A 98 11.43 0.93 7.53
C MET A 98 10.49 -0.14 8.10
N LEU A 99 10.29 -1.25 7.38
CA LEU A 99 9.52 -2.42 7.84
C LEU A 99 10.18 -3.09 9.05
N GLU A 100 11.51 -3.21 9.03
CA GLU A 100 12.31 -3.70 10.17
C GLU A 100 12.21 -2.75 11.38
N ASN A 101 12.33 -1.44 11.16
CA ASN A 101 12.22 -0.46 12.24
C ASN A 101 10.81 -0.40 12.84
N TRP A 102 9.77 -0.61 12.04
CA TRP A 102 8.40 -0.69 12.54
C TRP A 102 8.13 -1.97 13.33
N ASP A 103 8.62 -3.14 12.89
CA ASP A 103 8.51 -4.39 13.66
C ASP A 103 9.14 -4.23 15.05
N ARG A 104 10.26 -3.52 15.11
CA ARG A 104 10.96 -3.19 16.36
C ARG A 104 10.17 -2.22 17.25
N LYS A 105 9.41 -1.27 16.67
CA LYS A 105 8.62 -0.27 17.42
C LYS A 105 7.31 -0.83 17.97
N VAL A 106 6.70 -1.81 17.29
CA VAL A 106 5.40 -2.41 17.68
C VAL A 106 5.55 -3.62 18.61
N LYS A 107 6.71 -4.30 18.60
CA LYS A 107 7.03 -5.35 19.57
C LYS A 107 7.74 -4.85 20.85
N GLY A 108 7.80 -3.52 21.04
CA GLY A 108 8.33 -2.90 22.25
C GLY A 108 7.50 -3.24 23.48
#